data_AF-A0A388PAM6-F1
#
_entry.id   AF-A0A388PAM6-F1
#
_cell.length_a   1.000
_cell.length_b   1.000
_cell.length_c   1.000
_cell.angle_alpha   90.00
_cell.angle_beta   90.00
_cell.angle_gamma   90.00
#
_symmetry.space_group_name_H-M   'P 1'
#
loop_
_entity.id
_entity.type
_entity.pdbx_description
1 polymer ?
#
loop_
_entity_poly.entity_id
_entity_poly.type
_entity_poly.pdbx_seq_one_letter_code
_entity_poly.pdbx_strand_id
1 'polypeptide(L)'
;MAEKNFLSWVGFKSEDENKAAPTQNALERIRELESQLNDLRSRRDITGLSREEFEILATETAMSMIKSAQQREAKANSAAQKLISETSRNTKEKLEAAEAKAKSILSSAESRGRKYIAAAENDAADLVLVAEREAEEVLNQSARDASQITSAAKRDAQRLVTDAAKNILDYRSWLSSAISEAERLHRAQNSSLNAAEQAIQESRQKLRHAFDRLSQLQADINANLDGESKPTGKVFVAGAGKKAAQAAARKQKAANRKKPASKKKSK
;
A
#
# COMPACT_ATOMS: atom_id res chain seq x y z
N MET A 1 13.15 -22.82 81.31
CA MET A 1 12.65 -21.45 81.53
C MET A 1 13.69 -20.72 82.36
N ALA A 2 14.04 -19.51 81.95
CA ALA A 2 15.32 -18.85 82.21
C ALA A 2 15.40 -18.11 83.54
N GLU A 3 16.58 -18.13 84.17
CA GLU A 3 17.11 -17.01 84.94
C GLU A 3 18.60 -16.86 84.62
N LYS A 4 18.90 -16.02 83.62
CA LYS A 4 20.28 -15.60 83.30
C LYS A 4 20.55 -14.30 84.06
N ASN A 5 21.46 -14.39 85.03
CA ASN A 5 21.86 -13.32 85.93
C ASN A 5 22.49 -12.13 85.19
N PHE A 6 21.80 -10.99 85.27
CA PHE A 6 22.11 -9.69 84.65
C PHE A 6 23.48 -9.12 85.05
N LEU A 7 24.05 -9.53 86.19
CA LEU A 7 25.33 -9.01 86.72
C LEU A 7 26.58 -9.53 86.00
N SER A 8 26.47 -10.62 85.22
CA SER A 8 27.63 -11.17 84.46
C SER A 8 27.94 -10.39 83.16
N TRP A 9 27.01 -9.56 82.68
CA TRP A 9 27.16 -8.81 81.43
C TRP A 9 27.84 -7.44 81.61
N VAL A 10 27.88 -6.91 82.84
CA VAL A 10 28.53 -5.63 83.16
C VAL A 10 29.93 -5.85 83.75
N GLY A 11 30.58 -6.97 83.42
CA GLY A 11 31.99 -7.22 83.76
C GLY A 11 32.33 -7.23 85.25
N PHE A 12 31.33 -7.24 86.14
CA PHE A 12 31.54 -7.17 87.58
C PHE A 12 31.82 -8.58 88.11
N LYS A 13 33.11 -8.94 88.16
CA LYS A 13 33.58 -10.04 89.01
C LYS A 13 33.44 -9.55 90.46
N SER A 14 32.60 -10.22 91.24
CA SER A 14 32.71 -10.20 92.69
C SER A 14 34.10 -10.72 93.05
N GLU A 15 35.04 -9.80 93.31
CA GLU A 15 36.29 -10.13 93.97
C GLU A 15 35.95 -10.75 95.32
N ASP A 16 36.49 -11.94 95.55
CA ASP A 16 36.39 -12.68 96.79
C ASP A 16 36.76 -11.79 97.99
N GLU A 17 35.78 -11.60 98.89
CA GLU A 17 36.00 -11.26 100.28
C GLU A 17 36.72 -12.43 100.97
N ASN A 18 38.01 -12.59 100.69
CA ASN A 18 38.89 -13.39 101.55
C ASN A 18 40.34 -12.93 101.42
N LYS A 19 40.59 -11.63 101.65
CA LYS A 19 41.92 -11.19 102.08
C LYS A 19 42.01 -11.33 103.59
N ALA A 20 42.39 -12.54 104.01
CA ALA A 20 43.10 -12.70 105.27
C ALA A 20 44.17 -11.61 105.36
N ALA A 21 44.28 -10.95 106.52
CA ALA A 21 45.33 -9.98 106.79
C ALA A 21 46.69 -10.54 106.34
N PRO A 22 47.45 -9.87 105.45
CA PRO A 22 48.65 -10.47 104.89
C PRO A 22 49.78 -10.39 105.91
N THR A 23 49.89 -11.38 106.79
CA THR A 23 51.07 -11.57 107.65
C THR A 23 52.25 -12.20 106.91
N GLN A 24 52.12 -12.47 105.60
CA GLN A 24 53.17 -13.05 104.75
C GLN A 24 53.83 -12.08 103.76
N ASN A 25 53.41 -10.81 103.72
CA ASN A 25 53.92 -9.85 102.73
C ASN A 25 54.77 -8.72 103.36
N ALA A 26 55.15 -8.87 104.63
CA ALA A 26 55.98 -7.88 105.31
C ALA A 26 57.39 -7.82 104.71
N LEU A 27 57.99 -8.98 104.37
CA LEU A 27 59.37 -9.04 103.85
C LEU A 27 59.50 -8.53 102.41
N GLU A 28 58.56 -8.85 101.52
CA GLU A 28 58.55 -8.30 100.15
C GLU A 28 58.21 -6.81 100.17
N ARG A 29 57.29 -6.38 101.03
CA ARG A 29 57.02 -4.95 101.25
C ARG A 29 58.23 -4.23 101.85
N ILE A 30 58.99 -4.87 102.74
CA ILE A 30 60.25 -4.33 103.26
C ILE A 30 61.29 -4.24 102.14
N ARG A 31 61.43 -5.23 101.27
CA ARG A 31 62.34 -5.14 100.10
C ARG A 31 61.93 -4.05 99.11
N GLU A 32 60.65 -3.93 98.83
CA GLU A 32 60.10 -2.87 97.97
C GLU A 32 60.36 -1.49 98.61
N LEU A 33 60.10 -1.36 99.91
CA LEU A 33 60.37 -0.13 100.67
C LEU A 33 61.87 0.16 100.80
N GLU A 34 62.72 -0.84 100.95
CA GLU A 34 64.18 -0.71 100.95
C GLU A 34 64.68 -0.29 99.57
N SER A 35 64.14 -0.85 98.50
CA SER A 35 64.42 -0.43 97.13
C SER A 35 63.98 1.01 96.90
N GLN A 36 62.79 1.39 97.36
CA GLN A 36 62.28 2.76 97.27
C GLN A 36 63.08 3.73 98.18
N LEU A 37 63.53 3.30 99.35
CA LEU A 37 64.32 4.12 100.27
C LEU A 37 65.77 4.26 99.78
N ASN A 38 66.29 3.24 99.10
CA ASN A 38 67.56 3.32 98.39
C ASN A 38 67.43 4.18 97.12
N ASP A 39 66.31 4.13 96.40
CA ASP A 39 65.99 5.08 95.32
C ASP A 39 65.95 6.51 95.86
N LEU A 40 65.21 6.74 96.95
CA LEU A 40 65.12 8.04 97.62
C LEU A 40 66.45 8.52 98.22
N ARG A 41 67.31 7.61 98.71
CA ARG A 41 68.68 7.94 99.14
C ARG A 41 69.63 8.16 97.96
N SER A 42 69.39 7.51 96.82
CA SER A 42 70.17 7.67 95.58
C SER A 42 69.81 8.94 94.82
N ARG A 43 68.61 9.48 95.04
CA ARG A 43 68.24 10.85 94.66
C ARG A 43 69.10 11.79 95.50
N ARG A 44 70.29 12.12 94.98
CA ARG A 44 71.22 13.10 95.58
C ARG A 44 70.42 14.29 96.09
N ASP A 45 70.60 14.61 97.37
CA ASP A 45 69.94 15.73 98.02
C ASP A 45 70.34 17.03 97.31
N ILE A 46 69.39 17.58 96.55
CA ILE A 46 69.58 18.72 95.64
C ILE A 46 70.08 19.97 96.36
N THR A 47 69.87 20.00 97.68
CA THR A 47 70.19 21.12 98.57
C THR A 47 71.67 21.18 98.97
N GLY A 48 72.46 20.12 98.71
CA GLY A 48 73.88 20.01 99.08
C GLY A 48 74.87 19.95 97.92
N LEU A 49 74.43 20.15 96.67
CA LEU A 49 75.31 20.13 95.50
C LEU A 49 76.00 21.48 95.29
N SER A 50 77.25 21.45 94.81
CA SER A 50 77.91 22.66 94.28
C SER A 50 77.24 23.11 92.97
N ARG A 51 77.38 24.39 92.63
CA ARG A 51 76.76 24.98 91.41
C ARG A 51 77.11 24.21 90.15
N GLU A 52 78.36 23.75 90.03
CA GLU A 52 78.86 22.98 88.89
C GLU A 52 78.22 21.59 88.81
N GLU A 53 78.06 20.90 89.94
CA GLU A 53 77.40 19.59 89.96
C GLU A 53 75.90 19.68 89.68
N PHE A 54 75.25 20.77 90.09
CA PHE A 54 73.85 21.03 89.75
C PHE A 54 73.67 21.31 88.26
N GLU A 55 74.56 22.11 87.65
CA GLU A 55 74.57 22.36 86.21
C GLU A 55 74.85 21.08 85.39
N ILE A 56 75.74 20.20 85.87
CA ILE A 56 75.99 18.88 85.26
C ILE A 56 74.75 17.99 85.36
N LEU A 57 74.11 17.88 86.52
CA LEU A 57 72.89 17.09 86.69
C LEU A 57 71.74 17.61 85.82
N ALA A 58 71.60 18.94 85.72
CA ALA A 58 70.60 19.57 84.88
C ALA A 58 70.84 19.30 83.38
N THR A 59 72.09 19.39 82.92
CA THR A 59 72.45 19.10 81.52
C THR A 59 72.32 17.61 81.20
N GLU A 60 72.67 16.71 82.11
CA GLU A 60 72.48 15.26 81.98
C GLU A 60 70.98 14.90 81.92
N THR A 61 70.17 15.49 82.81
CA THR A 61 68.71 15.32 82.82
C THR A 61 68.08 15.85 81.53
N ALA A 62 68.50 17.05 81.07
CA ALA A 62 68.04 17.62 79.81
C ALA A 62 68.43 16.75 78.60
N MET A 63 69.65 16.22 78.58
CA MET A 63 70.12 15.33 77.51
C MET A 63 69.37 14.00 77.49
N SER A 64 69.07 13.43 78.66
CA SER A 64 68.24 12.22 78.79
C SER A 64 66.81 12.47 78.28
N MET A 65 66.22 13.62 78.62
CA MET A 65 64.91 14.04 78.11
C MET A 65 64.91 14.23 76.60
N ILE A 66 65.94 14.86 76.02
CA ILE A 66 66.09 15.05 74.57
C ILE A 66 66.20 13.69 73.88
N LYS A 67 67.04 12.79 74.39
CA LYS A 67 67.23 11.45 73.81
C LYS A 67 65.94 10.62 73.85
N SER A 68 65.20 10.70 74.96
CA SER A 68 63.86 10.11 75.11
C SER A 68 62.86 10.69 74.09
N ALA A 69 62.85 12.02 73.91
CA ALA A 69 61.99 12.70 72.95
C ALA A 69 62.33 12.32 71.50
N GLN A 70 63.61 12.36 71.12
CA GLN A 70 64.10 11.94 69.81
C GLN A 70 63.77 10.47 69.51
N GLN A 71 63.87 9.58 70.50
CA GLN A 71 63.51 8.18 70.31
C GLN A 71 62.00 7.98 70.14
N ARG A 72 61.17 8.75 70.85
CA ARG A 72 59.71 8.77 70.61
C ARG A 72 59.38 9.34 69.23
N GLU A 73 60.03 10.42 68.83
CA GLU A 73 59.85 11.04 67.51
C GLU A 73 60.24 10.07 66.39
N ALA A 74 61.40 9.42 66.48
CA ALA A 74 61.84 8.42 65.49
C ALA A 74 60.86 7.24 65.38
N LYS A 75 60.35 6.75 66.51
CA LYS A 75 59.32 5.68 66.53
C LYS A 75 58.01 6.16 65.91
N ALA A 76 57.55 7.37 66.24
CA ALA A 76 56.34 7.96 65.68
C ALA A 76 56.46 8.19 64.16
N ASN A 77 57.60 8.72 63.69
CA ASN A 77 57.88 8.90 62.27
C ASN A 77 57.92 7.57 61.52
N SER A 78 58.56 6.54 62.07
CA SER A 78 58.55 5.22 61.44
C SER A 78 57.14 4.62 61.37
N ALA A 79 56.34 4.75 62.44
CA ALA A 79 54.95 4.32 62.43
C ALA A 79 54.13 5.08 61.37
N ALA A 80 54.27 6.41 61.28
CA ALA A 80 53.59 7.24 60.30
C ALA A 80 53.98 6.86 58.86
N GLN A 81 55.27 6.66 58.57
CA GLN A 81 55.74 6.23 57.25
C GLN A 81 55.17 4.87 56.84
N LYS A 82 55.13 3.90 57.77
CA LYS A 82 54.50 2.60 57.52
C LYS A 82 53.02 2.77 57.19
N LEU A 83 52.29 3.53 58.00
CA LEU A 83 50.87 3.80 57.80
C LEU A 83 50.60 4.46 56.43
N ILE A 84 51.41 5.44 56.04
CA ILE A 84 51.31 6.11 54.73
C ILE A 84 51.56 5.14 53.59
N SER A 85 52.58 4.28 53.71
CA SER A 85 52.92 3.29 52.67
C SER A 85 51.83 2.22 52.51
N GLU A 86 51.29 1.72 53.63
CA GLU A 86 50.20 0.76 53.65
C GLU A 86 48.91 1.38 53.09
N THR A 87 48.60 2.62 53.46
CA THR A 87 47.43 3.34 52.96
C THR A 87 47.56 3.62 51.46
N SER A 88 48.72 4.06 50.98
CA SER A 88 48.97 4.26 49.54
C SER A 88 48.86 2.97 48.75
N ARG A 89 49.36 1.87 49.29
CA ARG A 89 49.24 0.55 48.65
C ARG A 89 47.78 0.09 48.60
N ASN A 90 47.08 0.14 49.72
CA ASN A 90 45.69 -0.32 49.81
C ASN A 90 44.75 0.53 48.93
N THR A 91 44.95 1.84 48.88
CA THR A 91 44.20 2.73 47.98
C THR A 91 44.46 2.40 46.52
N LYS A 92 45.72 2.17 46.12
CA LYS A 92 46.07 1.77 44.76
C LYS A 92 45.44 0.43 44.38
N GLU A 93 45.54 -0.59 45.23
CA GLU A 93 44.93 -1.90 45.00
C GLU A 93 43.41 -1.81 44.86
N LYS A 94 42.73 -1.00 45.70
CA LYS A 94 41.28 -0.76 45.59
C LYS A 94 40.90 -0.04 44.30
N LEU A 95 41.73 0.91 43.85
CA LEU A 95 41.49 1.67 42.64
C LEU A 95 41.66 0.79 41.40
N GLU A 96 42.72 -0.02 41.34
CA GLU A 96 42.94 -1.00 40.28
C GLU A 96 41.82 -2.06 40.23
N ALA A 97 41.37 -2.57 41.39
CA ALA A 97 40.25 -3.51 41.46
C ALA A 97 38.93 -2.89 40.97
N ALA A 98 38.67 -1.63 41.33
CA ALA A 98 37.49 -0.91 40.86
C ALA A 98 37.55 -0.67 39.34
N GLU A 99 38.72 -0.29 38.81
CA GLU A 99 38.91 -0.09 37.38
C GLU A 99 38.76 -1.39 36.59
N ALA A 100 39.32 -2.50 37.06
CA ALA A 100 39.16 -3.82 36.45
C ALA A 100 37.69 -4.25 36.41
N LYS A 101 36.94 -4.00 37.50
CA LYS A 101 35.49 -4.25 37.54
C LYS A 101 34.73 -3.38 36.56
N ALA A 102 35.06 -2.09 36.46
CA ALA A 102 34.43 -1.17 35.51
C ALA A 102 34.68 -1.60 34.06
N LYS A 103 35.92 -1.96 33.70
CA LYS A 103 36.26 -2.47 32.37
C LYS A 103 35.52 -3.77 32.04
N SER A 104 35.40 -4.68 33.00
CA SER A 104 34.64 -5.92 32.83
C SER A 104 33.15 -5.66 32.58
N ILE A 105 32.52 -4.75 33.34
CA ILE A 105 31.13 -4.35 33.14
C ILE A 105 30.94 -3.72 31.76
N LEU A 106 31.84 -2.81 31.36
CA LEU A 106 31.79 -2.16 30.05
C LEU A 106 31.89 -3.19 28.92
N SER A 107 32.89 -4.08 28.97
CA SER A 107 33.06 -5.13 27.95
C SER A 107 31.84 -6.05 27.86
N SER A 108 31.23 -6.38 29.01
CA SER A 108 30.00 -7.17 29.07
C SER A 108 28.81 -6.42 28.45
N ALA A 109 28.69 -5.11 28.69
CA ALA A 109 27.65 -4.27 28.12
C ALA A 109 27.83 -4.11 26.61
N GLU A 110 29.06 -3.87 26.13
CA GLU A 110 29.38 -3.79 24.70
C GLU A 110 29.07 -5.10 23.98
N SER A 111 29.42 -6.26 24.56
CA SER A 111 29.09 -7.56 23.99
C SER A 111 27.58 -7.76 23.84
N ARG A 112 26.80 -7.37 24.86
CA ARG A 112 25.33 -7.40 24.77
C ARG A 112 24.80 -6.42 23.73
N GLY A 113 25.30 -5.18 23.71
CA GLY A 113 24.91 -4.16 22.74
C GLY A 113 25.16 -4.61 21.30
N ARG A 114 26.35 -5.18 21.02
CA ARG A 114 26.68 -5.76 19.72
C ARG A 114 25.72 -6.88 19.30
N LYS A 115 25.29 -7.73 20.24
CA LYS A 115 24.30 -8.79 19.95
C LYS A 115 22.94 -8.23 19.59
N TYR A 116 22.46 -7.20 20.30
CA TYR A 116 21.20 -6.55 19.97
C TYR A 116 21.25 -5.83 18.63
N ILE A 117 22.37 -5.16 18.33
CA ILE A 117 22.59 -4.52 17.02
C ILE A 117 22.59 -5.58 15.91
N ALA A 118 23.37 -6.65 16.05
CA ALA A 118 23.42 -7.71 15.05
C ALA A 118 22.06 -8.40 14.84
N ALA A 119 21.27 -8.60 15.91
CA ALA A 119 19.92 -9.13 15.80
C ALA A 119 19.01 -8.16 15.02
N ALA A 120 19.04 -6.86 15.36
CA ALA A 120 18.26 -5.85 14.64
C ALA A 120 18.70 -5.69 13.17
N GLU A 121 20.00 -5.81 12.87
CA GLU A 121 20.52 -5.80 11.50
C GLU A 121 20.03 -7.01 10.70
N ASN A 122 20.03 -8.20 11.30
CA ASN A 122 19.48 -9.40 10.65
C ASN A 122 17.97 -9.29 10.43
N ASP A 123 17.22 -8.85 11.44
CA ASP A 123 15.76 -8.65 11.31
C ASP A 123 15.45 -7.61 10.21
N ALA A 124 16.23 -6.53 10.13
CA ALA A 124 16.10 -5.54 9.06
C ALA A 124 16.41 -6.13 7.68
N ALA A 125 17.45 -6.96 7.57
CA ALA A 125 17.78 -7.65 6.33
C ALA A 125 16.65 -8.62 5.89
N ASP A 126 16.09 -9.37 6.83
CA ASP A 126 14.96 -10.27 6.58
C ASP A 126 13.72 -9.49 6.12
N LEU A 127 13.42 -8.35 6.74
CA LEU A 127 12.32 -7.47 6.32
C LEU A 127 12.52 -6.94 4.89
N VAL A 128 13.74 -6.56 4.53
CA VAL A 128 14.06 -6.12 3.16
C VAL A 128 13.85 -7.27 2.17
N LEU A 129 14.33 -8.47 2.48
CA LEU A 129 14.15 -9.65 1.62
C LEU A 129 12.67 -10.01 1.43
N VAL A 130 11.86 -9.92 2.49
CA VAL A 130 10.41 -10.14 2.40
C VAL A 130 9.77 -9.07 1.52
N ALA A 131 10.09 -7.79 1.74
CA ALA A 131 9.54 -6.70 0.95
C ALA A 131 9.91 -6.80 -0.55
N GLU A 132 11.16 -7.18 -0.87
CA GLU A 132 11.59 -7.41 -2.25
C GLU A 132 10.81 -8.57 -2.90
N ARG A 133 10.61 -9.67 -2.15
CA ARG A 133 9.84 -10.81 -2.64
C ARG A 133 8.37 -10.46 -2.89
N GLU A 134 7.75 -9.72 -1.97
CA GLU A 134 6.36 -9.26 -2.13
C GLU A 134 6.23 -8.30 -3.31
N ALA A 135 7.18 -7.37 -3.47
CA ALA A 135 7.20 -6.47 -4.62
C ALA A 135 7.31 -7.24 -5.94
N GLU A 136 8.21 -8.23 -6.01
CA GLU A 136 8.38 -9.08 -7.19
C GLU A 136 7.12 -9.93 -7.48
N GLU A 137 6.45 -10.44 -6.46
CA GLU A 137 5.19 -11.17 -6.60
C GLU A 137 4.08 -10.27 -7.17
N VAL A 138 3.94 -9.05 -6.65
CA VAL A 138 2.97 -8.06 -7.13
C VAL A 138 3.27 -7.65 -8.57
N LEU A 139 4.54 -7.43 -8.92
CA LEU A 139 4.94 -7.10 -10.30
C LEU A 139 4.63 -8.25 -11.25
N ASN A 140 4.97 -9.48 -10.89
CA ASN A 140 4.69 -10.66 -11.71
C ASN A 140 3.18 -10.91 -11.86
N GLN A 141 2.40 -10.66 -10.82
CA GLN A 141 0.94 -10.73 -10.89
C GLN A 141 0.39 -9.65 -11.82
N SER A 142 0.82 -8.40 -11.64
CA SER A 142 0.42 -7.28 -12.49
C SER A 142 0.77 -7.50 -13.96
N ALA A 143 1.95 -8.05 -14.26
CA ALA A 143 2.36 -8.37 -15.62
C ALA A 143 1.48 -9.46 -16.25
N ARG A 144 1.12 -10.50 -15.48
CA ARG A 144 0.19 -11.55 -15.94
C ARG A 144 -1.20 -11.00 -16.21
N ASP A 145 -1.73 -10.20 -15.30
CA ASP A 145 -3.04 -9.58 -15.42
C ASP A 145 -3.10 -8.61 -16.61
N ALA A 146 -2.06 -7.78 -16.79
CA ALA A 146 -1.93 -6.87 -17.93
C ALA A 146 -1.90 -7.64 -19.27
N SER A 147 -1.17 -8.75 -19.32
CA SER A 147 -1.11 -9.63 -20.50
C SER A 147 -2.48 -10.27 -20.79
N GLN A 148 -3.19 -10.73 -19.75
CA GLN A 148 -4.52 -11.30 -19.88
C GLN A 148 -5.53 -10.27 -20.38
N ILE A 149 -5.54 -9.06 -19.81
CA ILE A 149 -6.43 -7.96 -20.22
C ILE A 149 -6.15 -7.56 -21.67
N THR A 150 -4.88 -7.38 -22.03
CA THR A 150 -4.49 -7.01 -23.40
C THR A 150 -4.92 -8.08 -24.41
N SER A 151 -4.75 -9.36 -24.06
CA SER A 151 -5.17 -10.47 -24.90
C SER A 151 -6.70 -10.57 -25.04
N ALA A 152 -7.44 -10.30 -23.95
CA ALA A 152 -8.91 -10.23 -23.98
C ALA A 152 -9.40 -9.07 -24.84
N ALA A 153 -8.86 -7.87 -24.62
CA ALA A 153 -9.19 -6.67 -25.41
C ALA A 153 -8.90 -6.88 -26.90
N LYS A 154 -7.79 -7.55 -27.26
CA LYS A 154 -7.47 -7.88 -28.65
C LYS A 154 -8.53 -8.80 -29.27
N ARG A 155 -8.97 -9.84 -28.55
CA ARG A 155 -10.03 -10.75 -29.02
C ARG A 155 -11.36 -10.03 -29.20
N ASP A 156 -11.72 -9.15 -28.27
CA ASP A 156 -12.97 -8.41 -28.34
C ASP A 156 -12.95 -7.36 -29.45
N ALA A 157 -11.82 -6.68 -29.66
CA ALA A 157 -11.64 -5.81 -30.83
C ALA A 157 -11.77 -6.58 -32.15
N GLN A 158 -11.18 -7.77 -32.25
CA GLN A 158 -11.32 -8.63 -33.43
C GLN A 158 -12.77 -9.06 -33.68
N ARG A 159 -13.52 -9.42 -32.62
CA ARG A 159 -14.95 -9.73 -32.70
C ARG A 159 -15.75 -8.54 -33.20
N LEU A 160 -15.53 -7.36 -32.60
CA LEU A 160 -16.22 -6.13 -32.98
C LEU A 160 -15.98 -5.78 -34.45
N VAL A 161 -14.73 -5.86 -34.93
CA VAL A 161 -14.40 -5.63 -36.34
C VAL A 161 -15.10 -6.64 -37.24
N THR A 162 -15.13 -7.92 -36.85
CA THR A 162 -15.79 -8.97 -37.62
C THR A 162 -17.30 -8.75 -37.70
N ASP A 163 -17.93 -8.38 -36.60
CA ASP A 163 -19.37 -8.13 -36.56
C ASP A 163 -19.74 -6.84 -37.29
N ALA A 164 -18.92 -5.79 -37.20
CA ALA A 164 -19.08 -4.59 -38.00
C ALA A 164 -18.97 -4.89 -39.50
N ALA A 165 -18.01 -5.72 -39.91
CA ALA A 165 -17.85 -6.13 -41.31
C ALA A 165 -19.07 -6.91 -41.82
N LYS A 166 -19.64 -7.82 -41.01
CA LYS A 166 -20.89 -8.53 -41.35
C LYS A 166 -22.05 -7.56 -41.52
N ASN A 167 -22.25 -6.66 -40.55
CA ASN A 167 -23.33 -5.68 -40.61
C ASN A 167 -23.24 -4.78 -41.85
N ILE A 168 -22.02 -4.39 -42.27
CA ILE A 168 -21.80 -3.63 -43.51
C ILE A 168 -22.21 -4.45 -44.74
N LEU A 169 -21.85 -5.74 -44.79
CA LEU A 169 -22.23 -6.62 -45.90
C LEU A 169 -23.75 -6.81 -45.97
N ASP A 170 -24.39 -7.03 -44.82
CA ASP A 170 -25.83 -7.18 -44.71
C ASP A 170 -26.55 -5.90 -45.15
N TYR A 171 -26.08 -4.74 -44.68
CA TYR A 171 -26.62 -3.44 -45.10
C TYR A 171 -26.44 -3.20 -46.60
N ARG A 172 -25.28 -3.57 -47.17
CA ARG A 172 -25.05 -3.45 -48.62
C ARG A 172 -25.96 -4.36 -49.43
N SER A 173 -26.18 -5.60 -48.97
CA SER A 173 -27.12 -6.54 -49.60
C SER A 173 -28.55 -6.01 -49.56
N TRP A 174 -28.97 -5.47 -48.42
CA TRP A 174 -30.27 -4.82 -48.25
C TRP A 174 -30.43 -3.61 -49.18
N LEU A 175 -29.44 -2.72 -49.23
CA LEU A 175 -29.46 -1.56 -50.15
C LEU A 175 -29.55 -1.99 -51.62
N SER A 176 -28.80 -3.01 -52.03
CA SER A 176 -28.86 -3.53 -53.40
C SER A 176 -30.26 -4.06 -53.74
N SER A 177 -30.91 -4.72 -52.78
CA SER A 177 -32.28 -5.22 -52.93
C SER A 177 -33.28 -4.06 -53.02
N ALA A 178 -33.12 -3.04 -52.16
CA ALA A 178 -33.96 -1.85 -52.17
C ALA A 178 -33.83 -1.04 -53.47
N ILE A 179 -32.61 -0.88 -54.00
CA ILE A 179 -32.37 -0.23 -55.30
C ILE A 179 -33.05 -1.01 -56.43
N SER A 180 -32.87 -2.34 -56.45
CA SER A 180 -33.49 -3.20 -57.47
C SER A 180 -35.02 -3.11 -57.45
N GLU A 181 -35.62 -3.06 -56.26
CA GLU A 181 -37.07 -2.90 -56.09
C GLU A 181 -37.52 -1.50 -56.51
N ALA A 182 -36.77 -0.45 -56.15
CA ALA A 182 -37.05 0.92 -56.59
C ALA A 182 -37.02 1.05 -58.13
N GLU A 183 -36.02 0.45 -58.79
CA GLU A 183 -35.97 0.41 -60.25
C GLU A 183 -37.16 -0.34 -60.86
N ARG A 184 -37.55 -1.48 -60.26
CA ARG A 184 -38.71 -2.27 -60.70
C ARG A 184 -39.99 -1.45 -60.61
N LEU A 185 -40.20 -0.77 -59.49
CA LEU A 185 -41.35 0.11 -59.27
C LEU A 185 -41.35 1.28 -60.26
N HIS A 186 -40.21 1.91 -60.50
CA HIS A 186 -40.10 2.99 -61.48
C HIS A 186 -40.45 2.53 -62.91
N ARG A 187 -39.97 1.36 -63.34
CA ARG A 187 -40.34 0.77 -64.64
C ARG A 187 -41.83 0.45 -64.72
N ALA A 188 -42.40 -0.12 -63.66
CA ALA A 188 -43.83 -0.42 -63.59
C ALA A 188 -44.68 0.86 -63.66
N GLN A 189 -44.29 1.91 -62.94
CA GLN A 189 -44.93 3.21 -62.97
C GLN A 189 -44.84 3.87 -64.35
N ASN A 190 -43.69 3.81 -65.01
CA ASN A 190 -43.55 4.35 -66.35
C ASN A 190 -44.40 3.57 -67.37
N SER A 191 -44.47 2.24 -67.24
CA SER A 191 -45.35 1.40 -68.06
C SER A 191 -46.82 1.71 -67.85
N SER A 192 -47.25 1.96 -66.60
CA SER A 192 -48.64 2.30 -66.31
C SER A 192 -48.99 3.70 -66.81
N LEU A 193 -48.07 4.66 -66.70
CA LEU A 193 -48.22 6.01 -67.27
C LEU A 193 -48.38 5.96 -68.79
N ASN A 194 -47.50 5.22 -69.49
CA ASN A 194 -47.57 5.06 -70.94
C ASN A 194 -48.88 4.38 -71.37
N ALA A 195 -49.33 3.35 -70.63
CA ALA A 195 -50.61 2.69 -70.91
C ALA A 195 -51.80 3.65 -70.71
N ALA A 196 -51.76 4.48 -69.66
CA ALA A 196 -52.76 5.51 -69.42
C ALA A 196 -52.76 6.58 -70.53
N GLU A 197 -51.58 7.01 -70.99
CA GLU A 197 -51.45 7.96 -72.10
C GLU A 197 -52.04 7.37 -73.38
N GLN A 198 -51.73 6.12 -73.73
CA GLN A 198 -52.31 5.44 -74.89
C GLN A 198 -53.83 5.37 -74.78
N ALA A 199 -54.38 5.00 -73.61
CA ALA A 199 -55.83 4.96 -73.38
C ALA A 199 -56.49 6.34 -73.55
N ILE A 200 -55.83 7.42 -73.10
CA ILE A 200 -56.28 8.80 -73.33
C ILE A 200 -56.27 9.14 -74.82
N GLN A 201 -55.21 8.78 -75.55
CA GLN A 201 -55.14 9.02 -77.00
C GLN A 201 -56.24 8.27 -77.74
N GLU A 202 -56.47 7.00 -77.42
CA GLU A 202 -57.59 6.23 -77.98
C GLU A 202 -58.95 6.86 -77.64
N SER A 203 -59.14 7.33 -76.41
CA SER A 203 -60.36 8.04 -76.00
C SER A 203 -60.56 9.32 -76.81
N ARG A 204 -59.49 10.12 -76.99
CA ARG A 204 -59.52 11.33 -77.84
C ARG A 204 -59.83 11.00 -79.30
N GLN A 205 -59.28 9.93 -79.86
CA GLN A 205 -59.61 9.48 -81.21
C GLN A 205 -61.07 9.05 -81.33
N LYS A 206 -61.59 8.27 -80.37
CA LYS A 206 -63.01 7.89 -80.32
C LYS A 206 -63.92 9.11 -80.23
N LEU A 207 -63.56 10.11 -79.41
CA LEU A 207 -64.28 11.37 -79.31
C LEU A 207 -64.26 12.14 -80.64
N ARG A 208 -63.11 12.28 -81.29
CA ARG A 208 -63.00 12.91 -82.62
C ARG A 208 -63.91 12.20 -83.62
N HIS A 209 -63.85 10.88 -83.72
CA HIS A 209 -64.74 10.11 -84.60
C HIS A 209 -66.23 10.22 -84.25
N ALA A 210 -66.58 10.45 -82.97
CA ALA A 210 -67.96 10.69 -82.56
C ALA A 210 -68.41 12.10 -82.97
N PHE A 211 -67.55 13.11 -82.81
CA PHE A 211 -67.79 14.48 -83.28
C PHE A 211 -67.93 14.54 -84.80
N ASP A 212 -67.05 13.89 -85.55
CA ASP A 212 -67.14 13.82 -87.01
C ASP A 212 -68.48 13.20 -87.43
N ARG A 213 -68.90 12.11 -86.76
CA ARG A 213 -70.21 11.48 -87.00
C ARG A 213 -71.39 12.38 -86.64
N LEU A 214 -71.29 13.14 -85.56
CA LEU A 214 -72.33 14.10 -85.18
C LEU A 214 -72.40 15.28 -86.15
N SER A 215 -71.25 15.79 -86.61
CA SER A 215 -71.18 16.83 -87.64
C SER A 215 -71.77 16.34 -88.95
N GLN A 216 -71.46 15.11 -89.35
CA GLN A 216 -72.05 14.50 -90.53
C GLN A 216 -73.55 14.27 -90.37
N LEU A 217 -74.01 13.80 -89.21
CA LEU A 217 -75.45 13.71 -88.90
C LEU A 217 -76.13 15.08 -88.93
N GLN A 218 -75.49 16.13 -88.40
CA GLN A 218 -76.01 17.49 -88.43
C GLN A 218 -76.10 18.02 -89.86
N ALA A 219 -75.10 17.75 -90.70
CA ALA A 219 -75.15 18.08 -92.12
C ALA A 219 -76.29 17.32 -92.83
N ASP A 220 -76.45 16.02 -92.56
CA ASP A 220 -77.53 15.19 -93.10
C ASP A 220 -78.92 15.65 -92.64
N ILE A 221 -79.06 16.12 -91.39
CA ILE A 221 -80.30 16.70 -90.86
C ILE A 221 -80.59 18.04 -91.55
N ASN A 222 -79.61 18.95 -91.61
CA ASN A 222 -79.78 20.27 -92.26
C ASN A 222 -80.13 20.13 -93.75
N ALA A 223 -79.57 19.15 -94.46
CA ALA A 223 -79.89 18.87 -95.85
C ALA A 223 -81.32 18.33 -96.06
N ASN A 224 -81.98 17.84 -95.00
CA ASN A 224 -83.32 17.26 -95.02
C ASN A 224 -84.38 18.13 -94.30
N LEU A 225 -84.08 19.41 -94.04
CA LEU A 225 -85.00 20.39 -93.45
C LEU A 225 -85.27 21.53 -94.46
N ASP A 226 -86.52 22.00 -94.55
CA ASP A 226 -86.88 23.17 -95.36
C ASP A 226 -86.64 24.51 -94.63
N GLY A 227 -86.89 25.65 -95.29
CA GLY A 227 -86.69 27.00 -94.74
C GLY A 227 -87.53 27.33 -93.49
N GLU A 228 -88.51 26.49 -93.12
CA GLU A 228 -89.32 26.60 -91.90
C GLU A 228 -88.97 25.53 -90.85
N SER A 229 -87.85 24.81 -91.02
CA SER A 229 -87.36 23.74 -90.13
C SER A 229 -88.28 22.52 -90.04
N LYS A 230 -89.01 22.16 -91.11
CA LYS A 230 -89.84 20.94 -91.18
C LYS A 230 -89.15 19.83 -91.99
N PRO A 231 -89.32 18.54 -91.64
CA PRO A 231 -88.64 17.43 -92.32
C PRO A 231 -89.13 17.25 -93.77
N THR A 232 -88.22 17.36 -94.73
CA THR A 232 -88.53 17.14 -96.15
C THR A 232 -88.53 15.63 -96.46
N GLY A 233 -89.63 14.95 -96.16
CA GLY A 233 -90.11 13.78 -96.92
C GLY A 233 -89.18 12.61 -97.22
N LYS A 234 -88.13 12.33 -96.44
CA LYS A 234 -87.42 11.03 -96.47
C LYS A 234 -87.18 10.53 -95.05
N VAL A 235 -87.93 9.50 -94.68
CA VAL A 235 -87.97 8.89 -93.35
C VAL A 235 -86.59 8.36 -92.97
N PHE A 236 -85.98 8.93 -91.93
CA PHE A 236 -84.80 8.36 -91.28
C PHE A 236 -85.15 6.95 -90.76
N VAL A 237 -84.61 5.90 -91.39
CA VAL A 237 -84.73 4.54 -90.86
C VAL A 237 -83.75 4.39 -89.69
N ALA A 238 -84.25 4.57 -88.47
CA ALA A 238 -83.52 4.26 -87.26
C ALA A 238 -83.04 2.79 -87.30
N GLY A 239 -81.72 2.58 -87.39
CA GLY A 239 -81.12 1.24 -87.28
C GLY A 239 -80.14 0.81 -88.38
N ALA A 240 -79.94 1.60 -89.44
CA ALA A 240 -78.93 1.27 -90.47
C ALA A 240 -77.50 1.18 -89.89
N GLY A 241 -77.14 2.09 -88.97
CA GLY A 241 -75.87 2.04 -88.24
C GLY A 241 -75.68 0.79 -87.39
N LYS A 242 -76.76 0.22 -86.80
CA LYS A 242 -76.70 -1.02 -86.01
C LYS A 242 -76.41 -2.25 -86.89
N LYS A 243 -76.94 -2.30 -88.13
CA LYS A 243 -76.64 -3.38 -89.08
C LYS A 243 -75.21 -3.32 -89.62
N ALA A 244 -74.69 -2.13 -89.90
CA ALA A 244 -73.29 -1.94 -90.32
C ALA A 244 -72.28 -2.29 -89.21
N ALA A 245 -72.56 -1.88 -87.97
CA ALA A 245 -71.72 -2.21 -86.81
C ALA A 245 -71.69 -3.72 -86.51
N GLN A 246 -72.83 -4.42 -86.64
CA GLN A 246 -72.88 -5.88 -86.48
C GLN A 246 -72.14 -6.62 -87.60
N ALA A 247 -72.17 -6.12 -88.83
CA ALA A 247 -71.40 -6.69 -89.94
C ALA A 247 -69.87 -6.50 -89.75
N ALA A 248 -69.44 -5.33 -89.26
CA ALA A 248 -68.03 -5.06 -88.96
C ALA A 248 -67.51 -5.91 -87.79
N ALA A 249 -68.31 -6.07 -86.72
CA ALA A 249 -67.97 -6.93 -85.57
C ALA A 249 -67.86 -8.41 -85.95
N ARG A 250 -68.69 -8.89 -86.89
CA ARG A 250 -68.59 -10.25 -87.45
C ARG A 250 -67.31 -10.45 -88.27
N LYS A 251 -66.85 -9.44 -89.02
CA LYS A 251 -65.57 -9.50 -89.76
C LYS A 251 -64.35 -9.51 -88.85
N GLN A 252 -64.35 -8.75 -87.75
CA GLN A 252 -63.24 -8.76 -86.78
C GLN A 252 -63.13 -10.08 -85.99
N LYS A 253 -64.26 -10.69 -85.58
CA LYS A 253 -64.25 -12.03 -84.96
C LYS A 253 -63.76 -13.14 -85.89
N ALA A 254 -63.96 -12.99 -87.20
CA ALA A 254 -63.43 -13.92 -88.20
C ALA A 254 -61.92 -13.75 -88.43
N ALA A 255 -61.37 -12.54 -88.31
CA ALA A 255 -59.93 -12.28 -88.42
C ALA A 255 -59.14 -12.83 -87.21
N ASN A 256 -59.68 -12.72 -85.99
CA ASN A 256 -59.00 -13.16 -84.77
C ASN A 256 -59.02 -14.68 -84.52
N ARG A 257 -59.77 -15.45 -85.32
CA ARG A 257 -59.76 -16.93 -85.28
C ARG A 257 -58.73 -17.58 -86.20
N LYS A 258 -58.00 -16.80 -87.01
CA LYS A 258 -56.91 -17.30 -87.86
C LYS A 258 -55.55 -16.88 -87.30
N LYS A 259 -55.08 -17.58 -86.25
CA LYS A 259 -53.65 -17.88 -85.99
C LYS A 259 -53.50 -18.71 -84.70
N PRO A 260 -53.29 -20.03 -84.80
CA PRO A 260 -52.56 -20.78 -83.80
C PRO A 260 -51.07 -20.90 -84.17
N ALA A 261 -50.22 -20.58 -83.18
CA ALA A 261 -48.92 -21.13 -82.82
C ALA A 261 -47.84 -21.47 -83.88
N SER A 262 -46.61 -20.98 -83.63
CA SER A 262 -45.46 -21.90 -83.56
C SER A 262 -44.42 -21.44 -82.53
N LYS A 263 -44.07 -22.37 -81.64
CA LYS A 263 -42.92 -22.35 -80.73
C LYS A 263 -41.62 -22.33 -81.53
N LYS A 264 -40.56 -21.71 -81.01
CA LYS A 264 -39.19 -22.17 -81.25
C LYS A 264 -38.35 -22.10 -79.97
N LYS A 265 -37.92 -23.28 -79.53
CA LYS A 265 -36.78 -23.52 -78.62
C LYS A 265 -35.47 -23.31 -79.38
N SER A 266 -34.44 -22.84 -78.67
CA SER A 266 -32.98 -23.08 -78.79
C SER A 266 -32.26 -21.76 -78.49
N LYS A 267 -31.18 -21.68 -77.73
CA LYS A 267 -30.24 -22.67 -77.17
C LYS A 267 -29.58 -22.00 -75.97
#